data_AF-A0A5C7N284-F1
#
_entry.id   AF-A0A5C7N284-F1
#
_cell.length_a   1.000
_cell.length_b   1.000
_cell.length_c   1.000
_cell.angle_alpha   90.00
_cell.angle_beta   90.00
_cell.angle_gamma   90.00
#
_symmetry.space_group_name_H-M   'P 1'
#
loop_
_entity.id
_entity.type
_entity.pdbx_description
1 polymer ?
#
loop_
_entity_poly.entity_id
_entity_poly.type
_entity_poly.pdbx_seq_one_letter_code
_entity_poly.pdbx_strand_id
1 'polypeptide(L)'
;MKTRTVKLMLMATALFSFALIAGCSDDDKKSNPADDRSELTASIAQAEELLATTNEGTEEDQFPAGSQQDLQDAIDAATEVLMDENASQKKVNAANANLQTAITVYMDLKNAPIAAADLIGRWKFDEGSGTIAGDDSENGFDGTFKTGSATWGAGTPAWTTDRYGNANKAIAFDKGANIEVPYNAKLNPEQISISVWVSAAEIRESNRFIGLQSWLGYKFQLQSTNRPYFTINTDEGTREEDATVELPLNEWHHLVTTFGGGKLKFYIDGVMVKEWDKTGSGKSISDKPYNLVFGQDFPTDK
;
A
#
# COMPACT_ATOMS: atom_id res chain seq x y z
N MET A 1 22.05 8.92 24.01
CA MET A 1 21.43 9.91 23.11
C MET A 1 20.41 9.18 22.26
N LYS A 2 19.11 9.38 22.55
CA LYS A 2 18.01 8.79 21.77
C LYS A 2 17.69 9.74 20.62
N THR A 3 17.95 9.33 19.39
CA THR A 3 17.61 10.06 18.17
C THR A 3 16.10 9.95 17.96
N ARG A 4 15.40 11.09 18.08
CA ARG A 4 13.96 11.19 17.78
C ARG A 4 13.79 11.23 16.27
N THR A 5 13.13 10.23 15.71
CA THR A 5 12.68 10.19 14.31
C THR A 5 11.54 11.19 14.15
N VAL A 6 11.72 12.18 13.28
CA VAL A 6 10.71 13.17 12.91
C VAL A 6 9.70 12.48 12.01
N LYS A 7 8.49 12.19 12.52
CA LYS A 7 7.34 11.81 11.68
C LYS A 7 6.85 13.08 10.97
N LEU A 8 6.72 12.99 9.65
CA LEU A 8 6.18 14.05 8.80
C LEU A 8 4.67 14.11 9.05
N MET A 9 4.27 14.95 10.02
CA MET A 9 2.86 15.32 10.24
C MET A 9 2.35 16.03 8.99
N LEU A 10 1.23 15.54 8.43
CA LEU A 10 0.47 16.27 7.44
C LEU A 10 -0.16 17.49 8.14
N MET A 11 0.57 18.59 8.14
CA MET A 11 0.16 19.83 8.81
C MET A 11 -0.92 20.49 7.94
N ALA A 12 -2.20 20.24 8.27
CA ALA A 12 -3.31 21.00 7.70
C ALA A 12 -3.29 22.42 8.27
N THR A 13 -2.51 23.31 7.65
CA THR A 13 -2.48 24.74 7.99
C THR A 13 -3.79 25.40 7.60
N ALA A 14 -4.71 25.54 8.55
CA ALA A 14 -5.87 26.41 8.40
C ALA A 14 -5.41 27.89 8.50
N LEU A 15 -5.37 28.58 7.36
CA LEU A 15 -5.12 30.02 7.29
C LEU A 15 -6.23 30.80 8.03
N PHE A 16 -5.87 31.41 9.16
CA PHE A 16 -6.69 32.40 9.85
C PHE A 16 -6.53 33.77 9.19
N SER A 17 -7.54 34.23 8.45
CA SER A 17 -7.66 35.62 8.01
C SER A 17 -8.43 36.44 9.07
N PHE A 18 -7.72 37.41 9.67
CA PHE A 18 -8.26 38.36 10.64
C PHE A 18 -8.84 39.56 9.90
N ALA A 19 -10.15 39.81 10.05
CA ALA A 19 -10.76 41.09 9.68
C ALA A 19 -11.38 41.71 10.93
N LEU A 20 -10.73 42.77 11.43
CA LEU A 20 -11.24 43.64 12.49
C LEU A 20 -12.34 44.52 11.92
N ILE A 21 -13.53 44.48 12.52
CA ILE A 21 -14.46 45.61 12.48
C ILE A 21 -14.95 45.87 13.90
N ALA A 22 -14.65 47.07 14.39
CA ALA A 22 -15.16 47.62 15.64
C ALA A 22 -16.59 48.15 15.44
N GLY A 23 -17.46 47.89 16.41
CA GLY A 23 -18.79 48.49 16.53
C GLY A 23 -19.30 48.31 17.96
N CYS A 24 -19.41 49.42 18.71
CA CYS A 24 -19.82 49.50 20.11
C CYS A 24 -21.34 49.40 20.33
N SER A 25 -21.69 49.13 21.60
CA SER A 25 -22.91 49.53 22.32
C SER A 25 -24.16 48.67 22.07
N ASP A 26 -24.48 47.73 22.96
CA ASP A 26 -25.22 48.00 24.19
C ASP A 26 -25.44 46.70 24.99
N ASP A 27 -25.48 46.88 26.32
CA ASP A 27 -25.77 45.85 27.31
C ASP A 27 -27.19 45.30 27.16
N ASP A 28 -27.32 44.20 26.41
CA ASP A 28 -28.39 43.24 26.57
C ASP A 28 -27.75 41.91 26.95
N LYS A 29 -27.79 41.57 28.24
CA LYS A 29 -27.66 40.17 28.70
C LYS A 29 -28.87 39.38 28.17
N LYS A 30 -28.90 39.15 26.86
CA LYS A 30 -29.60 38.00 26.31
C LYS A 30 -28.80 36.81 26.81
N SER A 31 -29.42 36.00 27.67
CA SER A 31 -28.95 34.65 27.93
C SER A 31 -28.55 34.06 26.59
N ASN A 32 -27.25 33.81 26.37
CA ASN A 32 -26.81 33.09 25.20
C ASN A 32 -27.63 31.79 25.22
N PRO A 33 -28.48 31.49 24.22
CA PRO A 33 -29.13 30.18 24.17
C PRO A 33 -27.97 29.20 24.27
N ALA A 34 -27.99 28.31 25.27
CA ALA A 34 -26.88 27.43 25.59
C ALA A 34 -26.15 27.02 24.31
N ASP A 35 -24.88 27.43 24.14
CA ASP A 35 -24.12 27.15 22.91
C ASP A 35 -24.28 25.66 22.62
N ASP A 36 -25.01 25.33 21.56
CA ASP A 36 -25.49 23.98 21.33
C ASP A 36 -24.29 23.10 20.99
N ARG A 37 -23.85 22.35 21.99
CA ARG A 37 -22.73 21.41 21.93
C ARG A 37 -23.22 19.98 21.72
N SER A 38 -24.52 19.76 21.53
CA SER A 38 -25.11 18.42 21.45
C SER A 38 -24.56 17.63 20.26
N GLU A 39 -24.43 18.26 19.09
CA GLU A 39 -23.87 17.63 17.89
C GLU A 39 -22.40 17.27 18.07
N LEU A 40 -21.57 18.18 18.60
CA LEU A 40 -20.16 17.92 18.84
C LEU A 40 -19.98 16.78 19.86
N THR A 41 -20.78 16.78 20.93
CA THR A 41 -20.78 15.71 21.95
C THR A 41 -21.17 14.36 21.33
N ALA A 42 -22.19 14.34 20.46
CA ALA A 42 -22.61 13.13 19.78
C ALA A 42 -21.54 12.59 18.82
N SER A 43 -20.86 13.48 18.08
CA SER A 43 -19.75 13.09 17.19
C SER A 43 -18.55 12.53 17.95
N ILE A 44 -18.21 13.12 19.12
CA ILE A 44 -17.14 12.60 19.99
C ILE A 44 -17.51 11.18 20.46
N ALA A 45 -18.72 10.99 20.98
CA ALA A 45 -19.18 9.67 21.43
C ALA A 45 -19.17 8.62 20.30
N GLN A 46 -19.56 9.01 19.08
CA GLN A 46 -19.48 8.14 17.91
C GLN A 46 -18.03 7.72 17.59
N ALA A 47 -17.10 8.68 17.60
CA ALA A 47 -15.69 8.42 17.30
C ALA A 47 -15.01 7.56 18.39
N GLU A 48 -15.33 7.80 19.66
CA GLU A 48 -14.85 6.99 20.79
C GLU A 48 -15.36 5.53 20.69
N GLU A 49 -16.63 5.33 20.34
CA GLU A 49 -17.18 4.00 20.12
C GLU A 49 -16.48 3.28 18.96
N LEU A 50 -16.16 3.99 17.87
CA LEU A 50 -15.38 3.42 16.77
C LEU A 50 -14.01 2.95 17.25
N LEU A 51 -13.28 3.76 18.03
CA LEU A 51 -11.99 3.34 18.59
C LEU A 51 -12.11 2.17 19.56
N ALA A 52 -13.20 2.08 20.31
CA ALA A 52 -13.43 0.99 21.26
C ALA A 52 -13.80 -0.35 20.60
N THR A 53 -14.41 -0.31 19.41
CA THR A 53 -15.00 -1.50 18.75
C THR A 53 -14.22 -2.00 17.55
N THR A 54 -13.24 -1.23 17.08
CA THR A 54 -12.42 -1.57 15.91
C THR A 54 -10.98 -1.84 16.30
N ASN A 55 -10.25 -2.53 15.42
CA ASN A 55 -8.83 -2.84 15.63
C ASN A 55 -8.04 -2.51 14.36
N GLU A 56 -6.80 -2.10 14.56
CA GLU A 56 -5.85 -1.99 13.45
C GLU A 56 -5.32 -3.37 13.03
N GLY A 57 -5.02 -3.53 11.75
CA GLY A 57 -4.42 -4.72 11.17
C GLY A 57 -4.60 -4.78 9.65
N THR A 58 -4.33 -5.95 9.07
CA THR A 58 -4.35 -6.17 7.62
C THR A 58 -5.49 -7.07 7.15
N GLU A 59 -6.29 -7.60 8.08
CA GLU A 59 -7.42 -8.46 7.76
C GLU A 59 -8.65 -7.63 7.34
N GLU A 60 -9.61 -8.31 6.72
CA GLU A 60 -10.94 -7.75 6.44
C GLU A 60 -11.56 -7.18 7.72
N ASP A 61 -12.28 -6.07 7.55
CA ASP A 61 -12.93 -5.31 8.61
C ASP A 61 -12.01 -4.62 9.65
N GLN A 62 -10.69 -4.78 9.52
CA GLN A 62 -9.71 -4.03 10.30
C GLN A 62 -9.35 -2.70 9.63
N PHE A 63 -8.58 -1.87 10.34
CA PHE A 63 -8.14 -0.57 9.84
C PHE A 63 -6.60 -0.51 9.70
N PRO A 64 -6.04 0.28 8.77
CA PRO A 64 -4.60 0.41 8.60
C PRO A 64 -3.89 0.89 9.88
N ALA A 65 -2.66 0.43 10.09
CA ALA A 65 -1.86 0.85 11.24
C ALA A 65 -1.66 2.38 11.27
N GLY A 66 -1.90 3.00 12.43
CA GLY A 66 -1.86 4.45 12.64
C GLY A 66 -3.19 5.19 12.44
N SER A 67 -4.17 4.60 11.76
CA SER A 67 -5.47 5.23 11.51
C SER A 67 -6.27 5.52 12.79
N GLN A 68 -6.14 4.67 13.82
CA GLN A 68 -6.79 4.91 15.12
C GLN A 68 -6.17 6.10 15.86
N GLN A 69 -4.86 6.30 15.71
CA GLN A 69 -4.19 7.48 16.27
C GLN A 69 -4.66 8.76 15.58
N ASP A 70 -4.81 8.75 14.26
CA ASP A 70 -5.30 9.91 13.51
C ASP A 70 -6.74 10.28 13.93
N LEU A 71 -7.60 9.29 14.19
CA LEU A 71 -8.95 9.53 14.73
C LEU A 71 -8.91 10.02 16.18
N GLN A 72 -8.03 9.47 17.03
CA GLN A 72 -7.85 9.93 18.41
C GLN A 72 -7.40 11.39 18.47
N ASP A 73 -6.47 11.81 17.61
CA ASP A 73 -6.01 13.20 17.53
C ASP A 73 -7.17 14.16 17.17
N ALA A 74 -8.10 13.71 16.30
CA ALA A 74 -9.30 14.47 15.97
C ALA A 74 -10.31 14.55 17.13
N ILE A 75 -10.47 13.46 17.90
CA ILE A 75 -11.28 13.43 19.13
C ILE A 75 -10.71 14.41 20.17
N ASP A 76 -9.40 14.41 20.36
CA ASP A 76 -8.72 15.27 21.33
C ASP A 76 -8.95 16.75 20.97
N ALA A 77 -8.75 17.12 19.70
CA ALA A 77 -8.99 18.48 19.22
C ALA A 77 -10.47 18.92 19.35
N ALA A 78 -11.41 18.01 19.08
CA ALA A 78 -12.84 18.26 19.27
C ALA A 78 -13.19 18.45 20.75
N THR A 79 -12.59 17.64 21.63
CA THR A 79 -12.78 17.69 23.08
C THR A 79 -12.22 18.97 23.67
N GLU A 80 -11.09 19.48 23.20
CA GLU A 80 -10.56 20.79 23.59
C GLU A 80 -11.57 21.93 23.33
N VAL A 81 -12.21 21.94 22.16
CA VAL A 81 -13.25 22.93 21.82
C VAL A 81 -14.51 22.71 22.68
N LEU A 82 -14.87 21.45 22.95
CA LEU A 82 -15.99 21.11 23.83
C LEU A 82 -15.77 21.56 25.28
N MET A 83 -14.52 21.62 25.75
CA MET A 83 -14.18 22.07 27.11
C MET A 83 -13.94 23.58 27.23
N ASP A 84 -13.69 24.29 26.12
CA ASP A 84 -13.54 25.74 26.13
C ASP A 84 -14.90 26.44 26.33
N GLU A 85 -15.15 26.92 27.56
CA GLU A 85 -16.35 27.67 27.93
C GLU A 85 -16.51 28.98 27.13
N ASN A 86 -15.43 29.49 26.51
CA ASN A 86 -15.42 30.70 25.71
C ASN A 86 -15.46 30.43 24.19
N ALA A 87 -15.54 29.16 23.77
CA ALA A 87 -15.66 28.83 22.36
C ALA A 87 -16.98 29.36 21.79
N SER A 88 -16.89 30.17 20.73
CA SER A 88 -18.08 30.62 20.00
C SER A 88 -18.75 29.45 19.28
N GLN A 89 -20.06 29.53 19.04
CA GLN A 89 -20.79 28.51 18.26
C GLN A 89 -20.15 28.21 16.91
N LYS A 90 -19.55 29.23 16.25
CA LYS A 90 -18.82 29.03 14.99
C LYS A 90 -17.62 28.07 15.16
N LYS A 91 -16.89 28.16 16.27
CA LYS A 91 -15.79 27.23 16.58
C LYS A 91 -16.32 25.83 16.89
N VAL A 92 -17.41 25.72 17.66
CA VAL A 92 -18.06 24.43 17.97
C VAL A 92 -18.51 23.73 16.68
N ASN A 93 -19.20 24.44 15.79
CA ASN A 93 -19.66 23.90 14.51
C ASN A 93 -18.49 23.48 13.61
N ALA A 94 -17.39 24.25 13.59
CA ALA A 94 -16.20 23.90 12.84
C ALA A 94 -15.51 22.64 13.39
N ALA A 95 -15.39 22.52 14.72
CA ALA A 95 -14.88 21.31 15.36
C ALA A 95 -15.72 20.09 15.04
N ASN A 96 -17.05 20.23 15.06
CA ASN A 96 -17.97 19.15 14.70
C ASN A 96 -17.79 18.70 13.24
N ALA A 97 -17.71 19.65 12.30
CA ALA A 97 -17.50 19.35 10.89
C ALA A 97 -16.13 18.67 10.64
N ASN A 98 -15.08 19.11 11.35
CA ASN A 98 -13.76 18.49 11.26
C ASN A 98 -13.76 17.05 11.80
N LEU A 99 -14.38 16.81 12.95
CA LEU A 99 -14.48 15.47 13.53
C LEU A 99 -15.31 14.53 12.65
N GLN A 100 -16.44 15.01 12.10
CA GLN A 100 -17.25 14.22 11.16
C GLN A 100 -16.48 13.86 9.88
N THR A 101 -15.62 14.77 9.41
CA THR A 101 -14.70 14.46 8.30
C THR A 101 -13.72 13.37 8.70
N ALA A 102 -13.11 13.45 9.89
CA ALA A 102 -12.19 12.44 10.40
C ALA A 102 -12.86 11.07 10.58
N ILE A 103 -14.10 11.03 11.11
CA ILE A 103 -14.90 9.80 11.21
C ILE A 103 -15.13 9.18 9.84
N THR A 104 -15.51 10.00 8.85
CA THR A 104 -15.73 9.53 7.46
C THR A 104 -14.44 8.94 6.87
N VAL A 105 -13.33 9.67 6.99
CA VAL A 105 -12.02 9.20 6.53
C VAL A 105 -11.63 7.89 7.22
N TYR A 106 -11.80 7.80 8.54
CA TYR A 106 -11.52 6.58 9.28
C TYR A 106 -12.33 5.39 8.76
N MET A 107 -13.64 5.57 8.59
CA MET A 107 -14.54 4.52 8.08
C MET A 107 -14.21 4.09 6.64
N ASP A 108 -13.77 5.02 5.79
CA ASP A 108 -13.35 4.75 4.41
C ASP A 108 -12.01 4.01 4.33
N LEU A 109 -11.21 4.03 5.41
CA LEU A 109 -9.96 3.26 5.51
C LEU A 109 -10.19 1.78 5.85
N LYS A 110 -11.42 1.37 6.17
CA LYS A 110 -11.73 -0.01 6.55
C LYS A 110 -11.28 -0.98 5.44
N ASN A 111 -10.46 -1.95 5.82
CA ASN A 111 -9.93 -2.96 4.90
C ASN A 111 -11.09 -3.79 4.35
N ALA A 112 -11.18 -3.83 3.02
CA ALA A 112 -12.12 -4.66 2.29
C ALA A 112 -11.36 -5.73 1.49
N PRO A 113 -11.97 -6.91 1.26
CA PRO A 113 -11.37 -7.91 0.40
C PRO A 113 -11.27 -7.36 -1.03
N ILE A 114 -10.19 -7.72 -1.73
CA ILE A 114 -10.08 -7.44 -3.16
C ILE A 114 -11.21 -8.19 -3.86
N ALA A 115 -12.08 -7.46 -4.57
CA ALA A 115 -13.15 -8.08 -5.34
C ALA A 115 -12.55 -9.11 -6.31
N ALA A 116 -13.13 -10.29 -6.41
CA ALA A 116 -12.57 -11.39 -7.21
C ALA A 116 -12.33 -10.97 -8.69
N ALA A 117 -13.19 -10.10 -9.22
CA ALA A 117 -13.06 -9.55 -10.57
C ALA A 117 -11.83 -8.63 -10.76
N ASP A 118 -11.36 -7.98 -9.70
CA ASP A 118 -10.20 -7.09 -9.70
C ASP A 118 -8.90 -7.85 -9.40
N LEU A 119 -8.99 -9.10 -8.92
CA LEU A 119 -7.85 -9.97 -8.67
C LEU A 119 -7.41 -10.70 -9.95
N ILE A 120 -6.39 -10.16 -10.60
CA ILE A 120 -5.84 -10.73 -11.85
C ILE A 120 -5.18 -12.09 -11.62
N GLY A 121 -4.41 -12.25 -10.53
CA GLY A 121 -3.72 -13.50 -10.19
C GLY A 121 -3.23 -13.49 -8.74
N ARG A 122 -3.26 -14.65 -8.09
CA ARG A 122 -2.81 -14.85 -6.71
C ARG A 122 -2.17 -16.22 -6.54
N TRP A 123 -0.86 -16.24 -6.32
CA TRP A 123 -0.10 -17.45 -6.02
C TRP A 123 0.24 -17.49 -4.53
N LYS A 124 -0.44 -18.36 -3.78
CA LYS A 124 -0.23 -18.53 -2.33
C LYS A 124 1.01 -19.37 -1.99
N PHE A 125 1.42 -20.23 -2.93
CA PHE A 125 2.43 -21.27 -2.71
C PHE A 125 2.05 -22.21 -1.55
N ASP A 126 0.80 -22.65 -1.54
CA ASP A 126 0.25 -23.53 -0.50
C ASP A 126 0.31 -25.02 -0.86
N GLU A 127 0.66 -25.37 -2.10
CA GLU A 127 0.69 -26.74 -2.63
C GLU A 127 1.74 -27.61 -1.94
N GLY A 128 2.87 -27.00 -1.54
CA GLY A 128 3.93 -27.60 -0.74
C GLY A 128 4.71 -28.76 -1.38
N SER A 129 4.42 -29.08 -2.63
CA SER A 129 5.13 -30.09 -3.42
C SER A 129 4.84 -29.95 -4.92
N GLY A 130 5.58 -30.68 -5.75
CA GLY A 130 5.41 -30.65 -7.20
C GLY A 130 6.02 -29.40 -7.84
N THR A 131 5.65 -29.16 -9.09
CA THR A 131 6.25 -28.16 -9.97
C THR A 131 5.25 -27.12 -10.48
N ILE A 132 4.08 -27.04 -9.85
CA ILE A 132 3.01 -26.10 -10.20
C ILE A 132 2.86 -25.11 -9.06
N ALA A 133 2.79 -23.83 -9.42
CA ALA A 133 2.30 -22.76 -8.56
C ALA A 133 0.87 -22.43 -9.01
N GLY A 134 -0.12 -22.81 -8.22
CA GLY A 134 -1.52 -22.60 -8.54
C GLY A 134 -1.90 -21.13 -8.41
N ASP A 135 -2.66 -20.64 -9.38
CA ASP A 135 -3.37 -19.37 -9.26
C ASP A 135 -4.72 -19.60 -8.57
N ASP A 136 -4.89 -19.00 -7.41
CA ASP A 136 -6.11 -19.06 -6.60
C ASP A 136 -7.14 -17.99 -7.00
N SER A 137 -6.86 -17.20 -8.05
CA SER A 137 -7.84 -16.32 -8.69
C SER A 137 -8.81 -17.10 -9.61
N GLU A 138 -9.87 -16.43 -10.06
CA GLU A 138 -10.82 -17.01 -11.02
C GLU A 138 -10.26 -17.13 -12.46
N ASN A 139 -9.01 -16.69 -12.69
CA ASN A 139 -8.42 -16.67 -14.03
C ASN A 139 -7.60 -17.93 -14.38
N GLY A 140 -7.15 -18.71 -13.40
CA GLY A 140 -6.41 -19.95 -13.62
C GLY A 140 -5.05 -19.75 -14.29
N PHE A 141 -4.32 -18.69 -13.93
CA PHE A 141 -2.98 -18.39 -14.43
C PHE A 141 -1.89 -19.19 -13.70
N ASP A 142 -1.99 -20.52 -13.74
CA ASP A 142 -1.03 -21.41 -13.09
C ASP A 142 0.39 -21.23 -13.66
N GLY A 143 1.37 -21.20 -12.75
CA GLY A 143 2.78 -21.17 -13.08
C GLY A 143 3.40 -22.56 -13.06
N THR A 144 4.40 -22.79 -13.91
CA THR A 144 5.19 -24.05 -13.91
C THR A 144 6.64 -23.76 -13.60
N PHE A 145 7.25 -24.59 -12.74
CA PHE A 145 8.66 -24.49 -12.39
C PHE A 145 9.52 -24.83 -13.60
N LYS A 146 10.57 -24.05 -13.82
CA LYS A 146 11.55 -24.26 -14.88
C LYS A 146 12.94 -24.32 -14.31
N THR A 147 13.72 -25.25 -14.86
CA THR A 147 15.15 -25.29 -14.64
C THR A 147 15.79 -24.11 -15.36
N GLY A 148 16.56 -23.29 -14.65
CA GLY A 148 17.25 -22.15 -15.21
C GLY A 148 18.28 -22.50 -16.26
N SER A 149 18.78 -21.49 -16.96
CA SER A 149 19.87 -21.65 -17.92
C SER A 149 21.15 -22.19 -17.25
N ALA A 150 21.87 -23.05 -17.96
CA ALA A 150 23.15 -23.60 -17.51
C ALA A 150 24.20 -22.53 -17.21
N THR A 151 24.12 -21.37 -17.88
CA THR A 151 24.98 -20.20 -17.61
C THR A 151 24.87 -19.72 -16.16
N TRP A 152 23.70 -19.90 -15.55
CA TRP A 152 23.41 -19.52 -14.17
C TRP A 152 23.46 -20.70 -13.20
N GLY A 153 23.87 -21.89 -13.65
CA GLY A 153 24.00 -23.09 -12.81
C GLY A 153 22.81 -24.05 -12.82
N ALA A 154 21.81 -23.82 -13.69
CA ALA A 154 20.68 -24.73 -13.91
C ALA A 154 19.90 -25.12 -12.64
N GLY A 155 19.62 -24.17 -11.77
CA GLY A 155 18.78 -24.38 -10.59
C GLY A 155 17.31 -24.59 -10.96
N THR A 156 16.55 -25.23 -10.08
CA THR A 156 15.08 -25.37 -10.21
C THR A 156 14.43 -24.81 -8.94
N PRO A 157 13.26 -24.17 -9.01
CA PRO A 157 12.61 -23.64 -7.81
C PRO A 157 12.35 -24.75 -6.79
N ALA A 158 12.51 -24.41 -5.51
CA ALA A 158 12.39 -25.35 -4.41
C ALA A 158 11.40 -24.84 -3.37
N TRP A 159 10.56 -25.73 -2.85
CA TRP A 159 9.70 -25.44 -1.71
C TRP A 159 10.56 -25.16 -0.47
N THR A 160 10.23 -24.10 0.26
CA THR A 160 10.95 -23.64 1.45
C THR A 160 9.97 -23.12 2.51
N THR A 161 10.52 -22.73 3.66
CA THR A 161 9.76 -22.18 4.79
C THR A 161 9.25 -20.77 4.49
N ASP A 162 8.01 -20.48 4.84
CA ASP A 162 7.42 -19.13 4.70
C ASP A 162 7.80 -18.18 5.85
N ARG A 163 7.20 -16.97 5.82
CA ARG A 163 7.35 -15.92 6.83
C ARG A 163 6.86 -16.27 8.24
N TYR A 164 6.05 -17.32 8.38
CA TYR A 164 5.51 -17.78 9.65
C TYR A 164 6.24 -19.02 10.18
N GLY A 165 7.27 -19.50 9.48
CA GLY A 165 7.97 -20.72 9.87
C GLY A 165 7.30 -22.00 9.38
N ASN A 166 6.27 -21.92 8.52
CA ASN A 166 5.61 -23.09 7.96
C ASN A 166 6.46 -23.69 6.85
N ALA A 167 6.80 -24.97 6.96
CA ALA A 167 7.59 -25.67 5.95
C ALA A 167 6.82 -25.79 4.63
N ASN A 168 7.52 -25.63 3.50
CA ASN A 168 7.00 -25.79 2.14
C ASN A 168 5.82 -24.85 1.82
N LYS A 169 5.89 -23.60 2.27
CA LYS A 169 4.85 -22.56 2.05
C LYS A 169 5.39 -21.32 1.34
N ALA A 170 6.60 -21.42 0.78
CA ALA A 170 7.25 -20.43 -0.04
C ALA A 170 8.13 -21.12 -1.08
N ILE A 171 8.59 -20.36 -2.09
CA ILE A 171 9.48 -20.83 -3.13
C ILE A 171 10.84 -20.14 -3.02
N ALA A 172 11.90 -20.92 -2.96
CA ALA A 172 13.28 -20.46 -3.08
C ALA A 172 13.72 -20.51 -4.55
N PHE A 173 14.33 -19.42 -5.01
CA PHE A 173 14.92 -19.29 -6.34
C PHE A 173 16.44 -19.19 -6.22
N ASP A 174 17.16 -20.09 -6.87
CA ASP A 174 18.62 -20.08 -6.96
C ASP A 174 19.08 -20.53 -8.35
N LYS A 175 20.27 -20.10 -8.78
CA LYS A 175 20.92 -20.55 -10.02
C LYS A 175 20.06 -20.45 -11.28
N GLY A 176 19.29 -19.36 -11.36
CA GLY A 176 18.40 -19.05 -12.47
C GLY A 176 17.10 -19.85 -12.51
N ALA A 177 16.77 -20.58 -11.45
CA ALA A 177 15.43 -21.12 -11.24
C ALA A 177 14.37 -20.05 -11.48
N ASN A 178 13.27 -20.42 -12.12
CA ASN A 178 12.13 -19.54 -12.32
C ASN A 178 10.80 -20.30 -12.39
N ILE A 179 9.71 -19.56 -12.23
CA ILE A 179 8.35 -20.03 -12.52
C ILE A 179 7.87 -19.26 -13.73
N GLU A 180 7.34 -19.95 -14.73
CA GLU A 180 6.72 -19.33 -15.91
C GLU A 180 5.21 -19.51 -15.88
N VAL A 181 4.49 -18.40 -16.01
CA VAL A 181 3.03 -18.34 -16.19
C VAL A 181 2.76 -17.95 -17.65
N PRO A 182 2.01 -18.76 -18.42
CA PRO A 182 1.71 -18.45 -19.82
C PRO A 182 1.14 -17.04 -20.00
N TYR A 183 1.61 -16.34 -21.03
CA TYR A 183 1.12 -14.99 -21.31
C TYR A 183 -0.41 -14.95 -21.44
N ASN A 184 -1.00 -13.94 -20.79
CA ASN A 184 -2.37 -13.54 -20.99
C ASN A 184 -2.46 -12.01 -20.95
N ALA A 185 -3.33 -11.40 -21.76
CA ALA A 185 -3.51 -9.95 -21.77
C ALA A 185 -3.91 -9.38 -20.40
N LYS A 186 -4.63 -10.15 -19.55
CA LYS A 186 -4.95 -9.73 -18.18
C LYS A 186 -3.71 -9.55 -17.30
N LEU A 187 -2.64 -10.31 -17.54
CA LEU A 187 -1.36 -10.16 -16.84
C LEU A 187 -0.57 -8.92 -17.32
N ASN A 188 -1.04 -8.22 -18.35
CA ASN A 188 -0.45 -7.04 -18.94
C ASN A 188 -1.41 -5.83 -18.87
N PRO A 189 -1.86 -5.42 -17.69
CA PRO A 189 -2.83 -4.34 -17.58
C PRO A 189 -2.19 -2.96 -17.82
N GLU A 190 -3.01 -1.97 -18.16
CA GLU A 190 -2.59 -0.57 -18.32
C GLU A 190 -2.26 0.10 -16.98
N GLN A 191 -2.90 -0.36 -15.90
CA GLN A 191 -2.66 0.05 -14.51
C GLN A 191 -2.45 -1.21 -13.69
N ILE A 192 -1.51 -1.17 -12.75
CA ILE A 192 -1.07 -2.39 -12.06
C ILE A 192 -0.79 -2.14 -10.59
N SER A 193 -1.18 -3.09 -9.76
CA SER A 193 -0.72 -3.21 -8.39
C SER A 193 -0.12 -4.60 -8.21
N ILE A 194 1.10 -4.68 -7.69
CA ILE A 194 1.78 -5.94 -7.39
C ILE A 194 2.05 -5.96 -5.90
N SER A 195 1.61 -7.04 -5.24
CA SER A 195 1.89 -7.30 -3.83
C SER A 195 2.64 -8.63 -3.70
N VAL A 196 3.75 -8.63 -2.96
CA VAL A 196 4.61 -9.82 -2.83
C VAL A 196 5.28 -9.87 -1.46
N TRP A 197 5.34 -11.06 -0.86
CA TRP A 197 6.23 -11.35 0.26
C TRP A 197 7.56 -11.86 -0.28
N VAL A 198 8.67 -11.26 0.14
CA VAL A 198 10.02 -11.64 -0.31
C VAL A 198 10.99 -11.70 0.85
N SER A 199 11.99 -12.58 0.72
CA SER A 199 13.20 -12.56 1.55
C SER A 199 14.41 -12.76 0.65
N ALA A 200 15.37 -11.84 0.72
CA ALA A 200 16.58 -11.88 -0.09
C ALA A 200 17.75 -12.49 0.69
N ALA A 201 18.37 -13.53 0.13
CA ALA A 201 19.55 -14.18 0.72
C ALA A 201 20.87 -13.46 0.40
N GLU A 202 20.88 -12.61 -0.63
CA GLU A 202 22.04 -11.85 -1.08
C GLU A 202 21.65 -10.47 -1.62
N ILE A 203 22.58 -9.53 -1.56
CA ILE A 203 22.47 -8.25 -2.27
C ILE A 203 22.97 -8.48 -3.68
N ARG A 204 22.06 -8.39 -4.65
CA ARG A 204 22.38 -8.49 -6.07
C ARG A 204 21.58 -7.45 -6.84
N GLU A 205 22.24 -6.74 -7.75
CA GLU A 205 21.54 -5.88 -8.68
C GLU A 205 20.62 -6.72 -9.59
N SER A 206 19.40 -6.23 -9.81
CA SER A 206 18.38 -6.95 -10.60
C SER A 206 18.00 -8.30 -9.99
N ASN A 207 17.81 -8.35 -8.67
CA ASN A 207 17.27 -9.50 -7.98
C ASN A 207 15.74 -9.55 -8.19
N ARG A 208 15.31 -10.21 -9.27
CA ARG A 208 13.94 -10.14 -9.79
C ARG A 208 12.98 -11.05 -9.03
N PHE A 209 11.82 -10.51 -8.70
CA PHE A 209 10.73 -11.27 -8.08
C PHE A 209 9.70 -11.66 -9.12
N ILE A 210 9.30 -10.70 -9.95
CA ILE A 210 8.27 -10.84 -10.98
C ILE A 210 8.59 -9.94 -12.18
N GLY A 211 8.39 -10.45 -13.39
CA GLY A 211 8.60 -9.69 -14.62
C GLY A 211 7.78 -10.21 -15.79
N LEU A 212 7.21 -9.28 -16.55
CA LEU A 212 6.58 -9.52 -17.85
C LEU A 212 7.42 -8.84 -18.93
N GLN A 213 8.66 -9.28 -19.06
CA GLN A 213 9.71 -8.66 -19.88
C GLN A 213 10.01 -7.21 -19.45
N SER A 214 11.16 -7.01 -18.79
CA SER A 214 11.56 -5.75 -18.12
C SER A 214 11.43 -4.45 -18.92
N TRP A 215 11.62 -4.49 -20.23
CA TRP A 215 11.72 -3.30 -21.09
C TRP A 215 10.52 -3.12 -22.01
N LEU A 216 9.69 -4.14 -22.18
CA LEU A 216 8.49 -4.12 -23.03
C LEU A 216 7.22 -4.05 -22.19
N GLY A 217 7.19 -4.73 -21.04
CA GLY A 217 6.10 -4.71 -20.06
C GLY A 217 6.58 -4.09 -18.76
N TYR A 218 6.70 -4.90 -17.71
CA TYR A 218 7.06 -4.43 -16.37
C TYR A 218 7.96 -5.41 -15.60
N LYS A 219 8.59 -4.94 -14.52
CA LYS A 219 9.32 -5.77 -13.55
C LYS A 219 9.24 -5.19 -12.14
N PHE A 220 9.31 -6.07 -11.15
CA PHE A 220 9.52 -5.71 -9.75
C PHE A 220 10.65 -6.55 -9.16
N GLN A 221 11.65 -5.88 -8.57
CA GLN A 221 12.92 -6.48 -8.16
C GLN A 221 13.55 -5.72 -6.98
N LEU A 222 14.68 -6.22 -6.48
CA LEU A 222 15.64 -5.42 -5.69
C LEU A 222 16.83 -4.97 -6.56
N GLN A 223 17.36 -3.79 -6.26
CA GLN A 223 18.54 -3.22 -6.90
C GLN A 223 19.77 -3.25 -5.99
N SER A 224 20.88 -2.60 -6.38
CA SER A 224 22.23 -2.78 -5.85
C SER A 224 22.39 -2.51 -4.34
N THR A 225 21.51 -1.73 -3.71
CA THR A 225 21.47 -1.49 -2.25
C THR A 225 20.33 -2.23 -1.57
N ASN A 226 19.79 -3.27 -2.20
CA ASN A 226 18.66 -4.08 -1.74
C ASN A 226 17.37 -3.27 -1.55
N ARG A 227 17.15 -2.26 -2.41
CA ARG A 227 15.95 -1.42 -2.44
C ARG A 227 14.92 -1.98 -3.43
N PRO A 228 13.62 -2.02 -3.08
CA PRO A 228 12.55 -2.28 -4.04
C PRO A 228 12.63 -1.34 -5.25
N TYR A 229 12.53 -1.91 -6.44
CA TYR A 229 12.66 -1.20 -7.71
C TYR A 229 11.66 -1.71 -8.72
N PHE A 230 10.88 -0.80 -9.29
CA PHE A 230 9.81 -1.11 -10.23
C PHE A 230 10.08 -0.42 -11.57
N THR A 231 9.85 -1.13 -12.66
CA THR A 231 9.84 -0.57 -14.02
C THR A 231 8.55 -0.95 -14.71
N ILE A 232 7.95 -0.01 -15.44
CA ILE A 232 6.87 -0.27 -16.40
C ILE A 232 7.08 0.55 -17.67
N ASN A 233 6.95 -0.10 -18.82
CA ASN A 233 6.92 0.57 -20.11
C ASN A 233 5.49 1.06 -20.38
N THR A 234 5.37 2.33 -20.77
CA THR A 234 4.08 2.98 -21.04
C THR A 234 4.06 3.57 -22.44
N ASP A 235 2.88 3.99 -22.88
CA ASP A 235 2.67 4.81 -24.08
C ASP A 235 3.40 6.18 -24.05
N GLU A 236 3.79 6.65 -22.87
CA GLU A 236 4.54 7.89 -22.64
C GLU A 236 6.02 7.65 -22.28
N GLY A 237 6.52 6.43 -22.48
CA GLY A 237 7.90 6.01 -22.20
C GLY A 237 8.09 5.34 -20.83
N THR A 238 9.26 4.74 -20.62
CA THR A 238 9.54 3.95 -19.41
C THR A 238 9.41 4.76 -18.13
N ARG A 239 8.71 4.20 -17.14
CA ARG A 239 8.66 4.66 -15.75
C ARG A 239 9.48 3.70 -14.91
N GLU A 240 10.45 4.21 -14.17
CA GLU A 240 11.32 3.39 -13.33
C GLU A 240 11.73 4.17 -12.08
N GLU A 241 11.56 3.56 -10.91
CA GLU A 241 11.82 4.22 -9.63
C GLU A 241 12.23 3.20 -8.56
N ASP A 242 13.05 3.65 -7.60
CA ASP A 242 13.45 2.91 -6.41
C ASP A 242 12.75 3.43 -5.14
N ALA A 243 12.41 2.52 -4.24
CA ALA A 243 12.00 2.89 -2.89
C ALA A 243 13.19 3.46 -2.09
N THR A 244 12.89 4.15 -1.00
CA THR A 244 13.90 4.85 -0.19
C THR A 244 14.51 3.99 0.92
N VAL A 245 14.03 2.76 1.12
CA VAL A 245 14.39 1.89 2.24
C VAL A 245 15.16 0.67 1.73
N GLU A 246 16.29 0.38 2.38
CA GLU A 246 17.11 -0.81 2.13
C GLU A 246 16.58 -1.95 2.98
N LEU A 247 16.34 -3.10 2.35
CA LEU A 247 15.84 -4.28 3.06
C LEU A 247 17.03 -5.07 3.64
N PRO A 248 16.97 -5.47 4.92
CA PRO A 248 17.91 -6.45 5.47
C PRO A 248 17.85 -7.78 4.71
N LEU A 249 18.97 -8.52 4.73
CA LEU A 249 19.01 -9.88 4.19
C LEU A 249 18.38 -10.88 5.16
N ASN A 250 17.77 -11.92 4.59
CA ASN A 250 17.14 -13.03 5.33
C ASN A 250 15.99 -12.60 6.25
N GLU A 251 15.39 -11.44 5.98
CA GLU A 251 14.15 -10.97 6.62
C GLU A 251 13.02 -11.01 5.59
N TRP A 252 11.82 -11.29 6.06
CA TRP A 252 10.62 -11.27 5.21
C TRP A 252 10.03 -9.87 5.21
N HIS A 253 9.81 -9.33 4.01
CA HIS A 253 9.12 -8.05 3.82
C HIS A 253 7.94 -8.19 2.90
N HIS A 254 6.86 -7.48 3.22
CA HIS A 254 5.72 -7.31 2.34
C HIS A 254 5.96 -6.07 1.48
N LEU A 255 6.10 -6.27 0.18
CA LEU A 255 6.35 -5.21 -0.78
C LEU A 255 5.14 -5.00 -1.67
N VAL A 256 4.75 -3.75 -1.86
CA VAL A 256 3.72 -3.36 -2.80
C VAL A 256 4.21 -2.24 -3.69
N THR A 257 3.95 -2.35 -4.99
CA THR A 257 4.08 -1.25 -5.94
C THR A 257 2.78 -1.07 -6.70
N THR A 258 2.39 0.18 -6.95
CA THR A 258 1.20 0.53 -7.73
C THR A 258 1.56 1.53 -8.81
N PHE A 259 0.99 1.39 -10.00
CA PHE A 259 1.05 2.34 -11.10
C PHE A 259 -0.35 2.54 -11.70
N GLY A 260 -0.82 3.79 -11.73
CA GLY A 260 -2.16 4.14 -12.20
C GLY A 260 -2.63 5.47 -11.61
N GLY A 261 -3.71 6.04 -12.16
CA GLY A 261 -4.26 7.31 -11.68
C GLY A 261 -3.27 8.49 -11.68
N GLY A 262 -2.24 8.45 -12.53
CA GLY A 262 -1.16 9.46 -12.59
C GLY A 262 -0.10 9.33 -11.49
N LYS A 263 -0.08 8.21 -10.74
CA LYS A 263 0.84 7.98 -9.62
C LYS A 263 1.60 6.67 -9.75
N LEU A 264 2.83 6.66 -9.24
CA LEU A 264 3.58 5.46 -8.89
C LEU A 264 3.84 5.49 -7.38
N LYS A 265 3.58 4.38 -6.67
CA LYS A 265 3.73 4.32 -5.21
C LYS A 265 4.46 3.05 -4.78
N PHE A 266 5.21 3.13 -3.68
CA PHE A 266 5.74 1.97 -2.98
C PHE A 266 5.23 1.90 -1.54
N TYR A 267 4.94 0.69 -1.11
CA TYR A 267 4.67 0.35 0.27
C TYR A 267 5.60 -0.78 0.71
N ILE A 268 6.08 -0.68 1.95
CA ILE A 268 6.90 -1.70 2.61
C ILE A 268 6.26 -1.97 3.97
N ASP A 269 5.93 -3.24 4.22
CA ASP A 269 5.30 -3.72 5.45
C ASP A 269 4.05 -2.90 5.82
N GLY A 270 3.22 -2.64 4.80
CA GLY A 270 1.97 -1.88 4.91
C GLY A 270 2.13 -0.35 4.94
N VAL A 271 3.34 0.19 5.03
CA VAL A 271 3.58 1.63 5.11
C VAL A 271 3.97 2.20 3.75
N MET A 272 3.31 3.27 3.30
CA MET A 272 3.71 3.99 2.09
C MET A 272 5.06 4.70 2.31
N VAL A 273 6.09 4.31 1.56
CA VAL A 273 7.44 4.87 1.72
C VAL A 273 7.77 5.92 0.66
N LYS A 274 7.06 5.90 -0.48
CA LYS A 274 7.33 6.81 -1.59
C LYS A 274 6.16 6.91 -2.57
N GLU A 275 6.01 8.08 -3.17
CA GLU A 275 5.07 8.38 -4.27
C GLU A 275 5.74 9.34 -5.27
N TRP A 276 5.41 9.19 -6.55
CA TRP A 276 5.76 10.11 -7.64
C TRP A 276 4.55 10.38 -8.54
N ASP A 277 4.53 11.57 -9.15
CA ASP A 277 3.63 11.90 -10.26
C ASP A 277 4.15 11.25 -11.55
N LYS A 278 3.54 10.15 -11.95
CA LYS A 278 3.89 9.39 -13.16
C LYS A 278 2.63 9.06 -13.95
N THR A 279 2.50 9.67 -15.11
CA THR A 279 1.41 9.48 -16.07
C THR A 279 1.73 8.38 -17.10
N GLY A 280 0.75 8.07 -17.94
CA GLY A 280 0.81 7.06 -19.00
C GLY A 280 0.03 5.79 -18.64
N SER A 281 -0.15 4.95 -19.65
CA SER A 281 -0.78 3.64 -19.54
C SER A 281 0.22 2.54 -19.90
N GLY A 282 0.24 1.48 -19.10
CA GLY A 282 1.06 0.29 -19.33
C GLY A 282 0.87 -0.24 -20.75
N LYS A 283 1.98 -0.47 -21.45
CA LYS A 283 1.96 -0.86 -22.86
C LYS A 283 1.64 -2.34 -23.02
N SER A 284 0.76 -2.68 -23.96
CA SER A 284 0.52 -4.07 -24.34
C SER A 284 1.72 -4.66 -25.10
N ILE A 285 2.09 -5.89 -24.75
CA ILE A 285 3.09 -6.71 -25.44
C ILE A 285 2.44 -7.85 -26.24
N SER A 286 1.13 -7.80 -26.51
CA SER A 286 0.38 -8.87 -27.18
C SER A 286 0.92 -9.25 -28.56
N ASP A 287 1.57 -8.31 -29.26
CA ASP A 287 2.17 -8.54 -30.59
C ASP A 287 3.47 -9.35 -30.51
N LYS A 288 4.09 -9.41 -29.33
CA LYS A 288 5.29 -10.18 -29.05
C LYS A 288 5.22 -10.71 -27.61
N PRO A 289 4.34 -11.70 -27.35
CA PRO A 289 4.04 -12.12 -26.00
C PRO A 289 5.22 -12.82 -25.34
N TYR A 290 5.43 -12.52 -24.05
CA TYR A 290 6.37 -13.21 -23.17
C TYR A 290 5.58 -13.73 -21.97
N ASN A 291 5.92 -14.92 -21.49
CA ASN A 291 5.36 -15.44 -20.24
C ASN A 291 5.71 -14.49 -19.08
N LEU A 292 4.81 -14.39 -18.10
CA LEU A 292 5.12 -13.78 -16.82
C LEU A 292 6.09 -14.72 -16.10
N VAL A 293 7.13 -14.17 -15.48
CA VAL A 293 8.18 -14.96 -14.84
C VAL A 293 8.33 -14.54 -13.38
N PHE A 294 8.47 -15.50 -12.48
CA PHE A 294 8.94 -15.28 -11.12
C PHE A 294 10.39 -15.72 -10.96
N GLY A 295 11.21 -14.91 -10.27
CA GLY A 295 12.63 -15.19 -10.02
C GLY A 295 13.60 -14.77 -11.13
N GLN A 296 13.10 -14.37 -12.31
CA GLN A 296 13.92 -13.98 -13.48
C GLN A 296 13.27 -12.88 -14.33
N ASP A 297 13.97 -12.46 -15.39
CA ASP A 297 13.49 -11.48 -16.38
C ASP A 297 12.78 -12.12 -17.57
N PHE A 298 13.34 -13.24 -18.01
CA PHE A 298 12.99 -13.92 -19.24
C PHE A 298 12.62 -15.36 -18.95
N PRO A 299 11.71 -15.94 -19.74
CA PRO A 299 11.57 -17.38 -19.82
C PRO A 299 12.92 -18.02 -20.13
N THR A 300 13.12 -19.25 -19.66
CA THR A 300 14.41 -19.94 -19.76
C THR A 300 14.86 -20.13 -21.23
N ASP A 301 13.90 -20.24 -22.14
CA ASP A 301 14.12 -20.51 -23.56
C ASP A 301 14.37 -19.25 -24.43
N LYS A 302 14.53 -18.06 -23.82
CA LYS A 302 14.66 -16.77 -24.52
C LYS A 302 15.99 -16.06 -24.32
#